data_AF-I7KP41-F1
#
_entry.id   AF-I7KP41-F1
#
_cell.length_a   1.000
_cell.length_b   1.000
_cell.length_c   1.000
_cell.angle_alpha   90.00
_cell.angle_beta   90.00
_cell.angle_gamma   90.00
#
_symmetry.space_group_name_H-M   'P 1'
#
loop_
_entity.id
_entity.type
_entity.pdbx_description
1 polymer ?
#
loop_
_entity_poly.entity_id
_entity_poly.type
_entity_poly.pdbx_seq_one_letter_code
_entity_poly.pdbx_strand_id
1 'polypeptide(L)'
;MSRWFQHIISVLYVDVEDSTELPFNADEPYLMTMDARLGYRQKKDDADKYIEIAHSMENRTVTCERISLREHEEEFHGEGLNFTDPSNHKDTILQCDILPLFELGSCHYDFYLVNIRIPVNDQKNVNTNLPKITDLHLVAIHQNGGFTKVWLSIKTFVFPVLMAVLIWFWKRIASLERPPRLIEKTLFALGLSLSFLNLPVEWMTLWFNMPFMLLLSDIRQGIFYSILLCFWIIFAGEHMMDQIERNRLVIYWRHLAGVVFGCICLFVFEMCERGVQMTNPFTTSGVTETGKRIGLGVLIPGRDFSLCLLFPSLGP
;
A
#
# COMPACT_ATOMS: atom_id res chain seq x y z
N MET A 1 17.16 -7.91 -12.07
CA MET A 1 16.59 -6.78 -11.29
C MET A 1 17.68 -5.76 -10.96
N SER A 2 17.31 -4.51 -10.70
CA SER A 2 18.24 -3.42 -10.35
C SER A 2 17.83 -2.77 -9.03
N ARG A 3 18.82 -2.32 -8.24
CA ARG A 3 18.59 -1.62 -6.97
C ARG A 3 17.77 -0.33 -7.11
N TRP A 4 17.73 0.24 -8.31
CA TRP A 4 16.92 1.40 -8.63
C TRP A 4 15.41 1.13 -8.63
N PHE A 5 15.00 -0.14 -8.67
CA PHE A 5 13.57 -0.49 -8.62
C PHE A 5 12.99 -0.34 -7.22
N GLN A 6 13.83 -0.28 -6.17
CA GLN A 6 13.49 -0.08 -4.76
C GLN A 6 12.58 -1.14 -4.15
N HIS A 7 11.45 -1.50 -4.76
CA HIS A 7 10.50 -2.48 -4.26
C HIS A 7 9.95 -3.35 -5.39
N ILE A 8 9.41 -4.51 -5.03
CA ILE A 8 8.75 -5.43 -5.95
C ILE A 8 7.44 -5.87 -5.31
N ILE A 9 6.35 -5.73 -6.04
CA ILE A 9 5.04 -6.29 -5.70
C ILE A 9 4.75 -7.37 -6.74
N SER A 10 4.27 -8.52 -6.32
CA SER A 10 3.90 -9.59 -7.23
C SER A 10 2.45 -9.98 -7.03
N VAL A 11 1.73 -10.04 -8.15
CA VAL A 11 0.36 -10.53 -8.21
C VAL A 11 0.28 -11.76 -9.11
N LEU A 12 -0.66 -12.64 -8.81
CA LEU A 12 -0.88 -13.91 -9.49
C LEU A 12 -2.28 -13.89 -10.13
N TYR A 13 -2.33 -14.19 -11.42
CA TYR A 13 -3.55 -14.49 -12.15
C TYR A 13 -3.62 -16.00 -12.35
N VAL A 14 -4.78 -16.57 -12.07
CA VAL A 14 -5.03 -18.00 -12.16
C VAL A 14 -6.01 -18.22 -13.30
N ASP A 15 -5.56 -18.94 -14.32
CA ASP A 15 -6.41 -19.30 -15.45
C ASP A 15 -7.02 -20.67 -15.19
N VAL A 16 -8.34 -20.72 -15.29
CA VAL A 16 -9.15 -21.89 -14.94
C VAL A 16 -10.02 -22.28 -16.14
N GLU A 17 -10.07 -23.57 -16.42
CA GLU A 17 -10.94 -24.15 -17.44
C GLU A 17 -12.11 -24.90 -16.79
N ASP A 18 -13.31 -24.70 -17.31
CA ASP A 18 -14.50 -25.45 -16.89
C ASP A 18 -14.44 -26.86 -17.50
N SER A 19 -14.32 -27.88 -16.64
CA SER A 19 -14.24 -29.28 -17.05
C SER A 19 -15.50 -30.03 -16.66
N THR A 20 -15.95 -30.94 -17.52
CA THR A 20 -17.12 -31.80 -17.26
C THR A 20 -16.92 -32.73 -16.04
N GLU A 21 -15.68 -32.96 -15.61
CA GLU A 21 -15.36 -33.80 -14.43
C GLU A 21 -15.39 -33.02 -13.11
N LEU A 22 -15.14 -31.70 -13.15
CA LEU A 22 -15.14 -30.79 -12.01
C LEU A 22 -15.81 -29.47 -12.44
N PRO A 23 -17.16 -29.40 -12.40
CA PRO A 23 -17.87 -28.22 -12.85
C PRO A 23 -17.55 -27.03 -11.96
N PHE A 24 -17.25 -25.89 -12.58
CA PHE A 24 -17.04 -24.65 -11.86
C PHE A 24 -18.33 -24.15 -11.23
N ASN A 25 -18.31 -23.92 -9.91
CA ASN A 25 -19.40 -23.33 -9.16
C ASN A 25 -19.08 -21.84 -8.92
N ALA A 26 -19.82 -20.97 -9.61
CA ALA A 26 -19.61 -19.52 -9.53
C ALA A 26 -20.03 -18.91 -8.18
N ASP A 27 -20.86 -19.62 -7.41
CA ASP A 27 -21.44 -19.10 -6.17
C ASP A 27 -20.56 -19.38 -4.93
N GLU A 28 -19.49 -20.16 -5.06
CA GLU A 28 -18.65 -20.57 -3.93
C GLU A 28 -17.18 -20.12 -4.08
N PRO A 29 -16.63 -19.41 -3.08
CA PRO A 29 -15.22 -19.05 -3.08
C PRO A 29 -14.32 -20.28 -2.86
N TYR A 30 -13.35 -20.47 -3.73
CA TYR A 30 -12.40 -21.58 -3.63
C TYR A 30 -11.20 -21.22 -2.75
N LEU A 31 -10.83 -22.08 -1.79
CA LEU A 31 -9.63 -21.88 -0.99
C LEU A 31 -8.44 -22.59 -1.62
N MET A 32 -7.52 -21.83 -2.19
CA MET A 32 -6.27 -22.32 -2.76
C MET A 32 -5.13 -22.16 -1.76
N THR A 33 -4.55 -23.29 -1.33
CA THR A 33 -3.33 -23.32 -0.51
C THR A 33 -2.11 -23.44 -1.41
N MET A 34 -1.12 -22.56 -1.23
CA MET A 34 0.12 -22.53 -2.00
C MET A 34 1.33 -22.61 -1.05
N ASP A 35 2.27 -23.52 -1.33
CA ASP A 35 3.63 -23.50 -0.79
C ASP A 35 4.48 -22.61 -1.69
N ALA A 36 4.72 -21.38 -1.24
CA ALA A 36 5.48 -20.37 -1.97
C ALA A 36 6.87 -20.20 -1.35
N ARG A 37 7.90 -20.23 -2.19
CA ARG A 37 9.29 -20.03 -1.80
C ARG A 37 9.93 -18.96 -2.67
N LEU A 38 10.60 -18.03 -2.01
CA LEU A 38 11.33 -16.94 -2.65
C LEU A 38 12.80 -17.09 -2.33
N GLY A 39 13.62 -17.20 -3.38
CA GLY A 39 15.07 -17.19 -3.28
C GLY A 39 15.70 -16.03 -4.06
N TYR A 40 16.93 -15.68 -3.72
CA TYR A 40 17.73 -14.72 -4.46
C TYR A 40 19.10 -15.26 -4.82
N ARG A 41 19.73 -14.60 -5.79
CA ARG A 41 21.11 -14.83 -6.18
C ARG A 41 21.76 -13.52 -6.64
N GLN A 42 23.03 -13.33 -6.30
CA GLN A 42 23.84 -12.23 -6.83
C GLN A 42 24.70 -12.68 -8.01
N LYS A 43 25.12 -11.74 -8.86
CA LYS A 43 26.06 -12.05 -9.97
C LYS A 43 27.39 -12.66 -9.52
N LYS A 44 27.79 -12.43 -8.27
CA LYS A 44 29.04 -12.92 -7.69
C LYS A 44 28.93 -14.33 -7.10
N ASP A 45 27.70 -14.83 -6.92
CA ASP A 45 27.46 -16.16 -6.36
C ASP A 45 27.51 -17.22 -7.47
N ASP A 46 27.79 -18.47 -7.08
CA ASP A 46 27.73 -19.62 -7.99
C ASP A 46 26.36 -19.69 -8.70
N ALA A 47 26.38 -20.04 -9.99
CA ALA A 47 25.20 -20.01 -10.85
C ALA A 47 24.03 -20.87 -10.31
N ASP A 48 24.34 -21.95 -9.58
CA ASP A 48 23.37 -22.96 -9.16
C ASP A 48 22.86 -22.79 -7.73
N LYS A 49 23.39 -21.83 -6.96
CA LYS A 49 23.04 -21.67 -5.54
C LYS A 49 22.15 -20.46 -5.29
N TYR A 50 20.86 -20.72 -5.10
CA TYR A 50 19.90 -19.72 -4.62
C TYR A 50 19.80 -19.77 -3.10
N ILE A 51 19.75 -18.60 -2.47
CA ILE A 51 19.58 -18.44 -1.02
C ILE A 51 18.12 -18.09 -0.76
N GLU A 52 17.46 -18.84 0.13
CA GLU A 52 16.07 -18.60 0.49
C GLU A 52 15.92 -17.29 1.29
N ILE A 53 14.98 -16.44 0.87
CA ILE A 53 14.55 -15.23 1.60
C ILE A 53 13.42 -15.60 2.55
N ALA A 54 12.40 -16.26 2.00
CA ALA A 54 11.16 -16.55 2.69
C ALA A 54 10.51 -17.80 2.09
N HIS A 55 9.83 -18.53 2.96
CA HIS A 55 9.02 -19.68 2.63
C HIS A 55 7.80 -19.66 3.54
N SER A 56 6.62 -19.74 2.94
CA SER A 56 5.36 -19.73 3.67
C SER A 56 4.33 -20.58 2.93
N MET A 57 3.47 -21.23 3.70
CA MET A 57 2.23 -21.80 3.17
C MET A 57 1.13 -20.76 3.29
N GLU A 58 0.68 -20.24 2.14
CA GLU A 58 -0.33 -19.21 2.06
C GLU A 58 -1.66 -19.79 1.59
N ASN A 59 -2.74 -19.34 2.22
CA ASN A 59 -4.09 -19.64 1.77
C ASN A 59 -4.65 -18.39 1.10
N ARG A 60 -5.14 -18.55 -0.13
CA ARG A 60 -5.79 -17.49 -0.92
C ARG A 60 -7.17 -17.95 -1.34
N THR A 61 -8.15 -17.07 -1.17
CA THR A 61 -9.49 -17.29 -1.69
C THR A 61 -9.52 -16.83 -3.14
N VAL A 62 -9.91 -17.73 -4.04
CA VAL A 62 -10.06 -17.48 -5.47
C VAL A 62 -11.55 -17.41 -5.78
N THR A 63 -11.99 -16.23 -6.20
CA THR A 63 -13.32 -16.00 -6.74
C THR A 63 -13.16 -15.83 -8.24
N CYS A 64 -14.01 -16.49 -9.04
CA CYS A 64 -14.00 -16.29 -10.48
C CYS A 64 -15.42 -16.05 -10.96
N GLU A 65 -15.53 -15.25 -12.01
CA GLU A 65 -16.80 -14.95 -12.67
C GLU A 65 -16.75 -15.49 -14.11
N ARG A 66 -17.90 -15.99 -14.60
CA ARG A 66 -18.04 -16.37 -16.00
C ARG A 66 -18.34 -15.12 -16.81
N ILE A 67 -17.45 -14.80 -17.73
CA ILE A 67 -17.59 -13.64 -18.62
C ILE A 67 -17.78 -14.13 -20.05
N SER A 68 -18.69 -13.49 -20.78
CA SER A 68 -18.90 -13.78 -22.19
C SER A 68 -17.79 -13.16 -23.04
N LEU A 69 -17.32 -13.84 -24.09
CA LEU A 69 -16.25 -13.31 -24.96
C LEU A 69 -16.56 -11.91 -25.54
N ARG A 70 -17.84 -11.54 -25.67
CA ARG A 70 -18.28 -10.21 -26.12
C ARG A 70 -17.95 -9.09 -25.13
N GLU A 71 -17.96 -9.36 -23.83
CA GLU A 71 -17.65 -8.36 -22.79
C GLU A 71 -16.13 -8.15 -22.65
N HIS A 72 -15.33 -9.20 -22.84
CA HIS A 72 -13.86 -9.12 -22.74
C HIS A 72 -13.22 -8.43 -23.97
N GLU A 73 -13.86 -8.49 -25.15
CA GLU A 73 -13.41 -7.74 -26.32
C GLU A 73 -13.67 -6.23 -26.18
N GLU A 74 -14.78 -5.81 -25.57
CA GLU A 74 -15.09 -4.39 -25.35
C GLU A 74 -14.12 -3.68 -24.39
N GLU A 75 -13.54 -4.40 -23.42
CA GLU A 75 -12.59 -3.84 -22.45
C GLU A 75 -11.15 -3.73 -23.00
N PHE A 76 -10.79 -4.50 -24.05
CA PHE A 76 -9.44 -4.53 -24.59
C PHE A 76 -9.30 -3.96 -26.02
N HIS A 77 -10.36 -3.95 -26.83
CA HIS A 77 -10.35 -3.34 -28.17
C HIS A 77 -11.72 -2.80 -28.58
N GLY A 78 -11.84 -1.47 -28.65
CA GLY A 78 -13.06 -0.76 -29.07
C GLY A 78 -13.40 -0.88 -30.56
N GLU A 79 -13.46 -2.07 -31.15
CA GLU A 79 -14.02 -2.28 -32.49
C GLU A 79 -14.83 -3.59 -32.54
N GLY A 80 -16.17 -3.42 -32.52
CA GLY A 80 -17.13 -4.51 -32.52
C GLY A 80 -17.11 -5.34 -33.81
N LEU A 81 -17.06 -6.66 -33.64
CA LEU A 81 -17.33 -7.63 -34.69
C LEU A 81 -18.54 -8.48 -34.29
N ASN A 82 -19.66 -8.22 -34.97
CA ASN A 82 -20.90 -8.97 -34.81
C ASN A 82 -20.73 -10.39 -35.40
N PHE A 83 -20.40 -11.36 -34.55
CA PHE A 83 -20.62 -12.77 -34.86
C PHE A 83 -21.78 -13.31 -34.02
N THR A 84 -22.88 -13.67 -34.69
CA THR A 84 -24.03 -14.35 -34.12
C THR A 84 -23.97 -15.83 -34.48
N ASP A 85 -23.65 -16.69 -33.51
CA ASP A 85 -24.06 -18.10 -33.54
C ASP A 85 -24.43 -18.55 -32.11
N PRO A 86 -25.71 -18.83 -31.81
CA PRO A 86 -26.19 -19.09 -30.45
C PRO A 86 -26.08 -20.57 -30.03
N SER A 87 -25.06 -21.30 -30.50
CA SER A 87 -25.03 -22.77 -30.33
C SER A 87 -23.67 -23.42 -30.04
N ASN A 88 -22.70 -22.68 -29.48
CA ASN A 88 -21.44 -23.27 -29.04
C ASN A 88 -21.17 -22.95 -27.56
N HIS A 89 -21.04 -24.00 -26.74
CA HIS A 89 -20.75 -23.93 -25.31
C HIS A 89 -19.28 -23.52 -25.03
N LYS A 90 -18.66 -22.73 -25.92
CA LYS A 90 -17.23 -22.42 -25.98
C LYS A 90 -16.90 -20.92 -25.90
N ASP A 91 -17.90 -20.08 -25.63
CA ASP A 91 -17.75 -18.62 -25.69
C ASP A 91 -17.77 -17.95 -24.30
N THR A 92 -17.52 -18.71 -23.23
CA THR A 92 -17.39 -18.20 -21.86
C THR A 92 -16.00 -18.50 -21.32
N ILE A 93 -15.27 -17.44 -20.98
CA ILE A 93 -13.99 -17.52 -20.26
C ILE A 93 -14.27 -17.34 -18.77
N LEU A 94 -13.50 -18.02 -17.93
CA LEU A 94 -13.53 -17.78 -16.49
C LEU A 94 -12.47 -16.75 -16.16
N GLN A 95 -12.89 -15.61 -15.65
CA GLN A 95 -11.99 -14.57 -15.17
C GLN A 95 -11.95 -14.64 -13.65
N CYS A 96 -10.78 -14.96 -13.11
CA CYS A 96 -10.55 -15.01 -11.67
C CYS A 96 -9.99 -13.69 -11.14
N ASP A 97 -10.28 -13.41 -9.88
CA ASP A 97 -9.72 -12.26 -9.16
C ASP A 97 -8.19 -12.33 -9.06
N ILE A 98 -7.58 -11.15 -9.08
CA ILE A 98 -6.13 -10.98 -8.95
C ILE A 98 -5.71 -11.30 -7.51
N LEU A 99 -4.77 -12.22 -7.34
CA LEU A 99 -4.31 -12.65 -6.03
C LEU A 99 -2.98 -11.96 -5.68
N PRO A 100 -2.88 -11.21 -4.56
CA PRO A 100 -1.60 -10.69 -4.10
C PRO A 100 -0.72 -11.86 -3.62
N LEU A 101 0.46 -12.03 -4.22
CA LEU A 101 1.39 -13.11 -3.88
C LEU A 101 2.40 -12.66 -2.84
N PHE A 102 3.24 -11.68 -3.17
CA PHE A 102 4.23 -11.15 -2.23
C PHE A 102 4.57 -9.69 -2.49
N GLU A 103 5.06 -9.02 -1.45
CA GLU A 103 5.61 -7.67 -1.54
C GLU A 103 6.98 -7.61 -0.85
N LEU A 104 7.99 -7.18 -1.60
CA LEU A 104 9.34 -6.95 -1.11
C LEU A 104 9.61 -5.45 -1.04
N GLY A 105 9.83 -4.95 0.18
CA GLY A 105 10.16 -3.55 0.42
C GLY A 105 11.57 -3.13 -0.02
N SER A 106 12.38 -4.05 -0.56
CA SER A 106 13.73 -3.79 -1.06
C SER A 106 14.12 -4.72 -2.21
N CYS A 107 14.38 -4.14 -3.38
CA CYS A 107 14.89 -4.83 -4.57
C CYS A 107 16.43 -4.79 -4.60
N HIS A 108 17.09 -5.53 -3.72
CA HIS A 108 18.55 -5.42 -3.55
C HIS A 108 19.37 -6.34 -4.49
N TYR A 109 18.84 -7.51 -4.84
CA TYR A 109 19.57 -8.58 -5.53
C TYR A 109 19.36 -8.56 -7.05
N ASP A 110 20.26 -9.21 -7.78
CA ASP A 110 20.22 -9.24 -9.25
C ASP A 110 19.16 -10.21 -9.77
N PHE A 111 19.03 -11.38 -9.16
CA PHE A 111 18.12 -12.44 -9.60
C PHE A 111 17.26 -12.92 -8.43
N TYR A 112 15.98 -13.16 -8.74
CA TYR A 112 15.00 -13.70 -7.82
C TYR A 112 14.36 -14.94 -8.45
N LEU A 113 14.17 -15.98 -7.64
CA LEU A 113 13.50 -17.21 -8.03
C LEU A 113 12.27 -17.37 -7.14
N VAL A 114 11.11 -17.55 -7.78
CA VAL A 114 9.84 -17.80 -7.09
C VAL A 114 9.39 -19.20 -7.48
N ASN A 115 9.29 -20.09 -6.50
CA ASN A 115 8.74 -21.42 -6.68
C ASN A 115 7.37 -21.46 -6.00
N ILE A 116 6.35 -21.78 -6.77
CA ILE A 116 4.97 -21.94 -6.29
C ILE A 116 4.60 -23.40 -6.46
N ARG A 117 4.14 -24.02 -5.39
CA ARG A 117 3.62 -25.39 -5.39
C ARG A 117 2.21 -25.38 -4.83
N ILE A 118 1.29 -26.05 -5.52
CA ILE A 118 -0.09 -26.23 -5.07
C ILE A 118 -0.23 -27.68 -4.59
N PRO A 119 -0.05 -27.97 -3.28
CA PRO A 119 -0.12 -29.33 -2.77
C PRO A 119 -1.58 -29.81 -2.71
N VAL A 120 -1.85 -31.04 -3.13
CA VAL A 120 -3.17 -31.69 -2.98
C VAL A 120 -3.11 -32.67 -1.82
N ASN A 121 -4.08 -32.62 -0.91
CA ASN A 121 -4.17 -33.57 0.21
C ASN A 121 -5.63 -33.89 0.56
N ASP A 122 -6.08 -35.08 0.15
CA ASP A 122 -7.44 -35.56 0.37
C ASP A 122 -7.78 -35.76 1.86
N GLN A 123 -6.80 -36.13 2.69
CA GLN A 123 -7.03 -36.37 4.12
C GLN A 123 -7.31 -35.08 4.89
N LYS A 124 -6.78 -33.96 4.40
CA LYS A 124 -6.90 -32.65 5.03
C LYS A 124 -7.87 -31.72 4.27
N ASN A 125 -8.55 -32.22 3.23
CA ASN A 125 -9.37 -31.44 2.32
C ASN A 125 -8.64 -30.18 1.80
N VAL A 126 -7.35 -30.32 1.46
CA VAL A 126 -6.55 -29.20 0.92
C VAL A 126 -6.50 -29.34 -0.59
N ASN A 127 -6.98 -28.30 -1.28
CA ASN A 127 -6.97 -28.19 -2.74
C ASN A 127 -7.68 -29.34 -3.49
N THR A 128 -8.64 -30.01 -2.84
CA THR A 128 -9.39 -31.13 -3.43
C THR A 128 -10.53 -30.67 -4.34
N ASN A 129 -11.05 -29.47 -4.08
CA ASN A 129 -12.21 -28.91 -4.77
C ASN A 129 -11.83 -27.79 -5.75
N LEU A 130 -10.54 -27.64 -6.07
CA LEU A 130 -10.12 -26.62 -7.02
C LEU A 130 -10.52 -27.03 -8.44
N PRO A 131 -11.06 -26.10 -9.25
CA PRO A 131 -11.29 -26.35 -10.65
C PRO A 131 -9.96 -26.56 -11.39
N LYS A 132 -10.02 -27.05 -12.63
CA LYS A 132 -8.82 -27.37 -13.40
C LYS A 132 -8.07 -26.07 -13.75
N ILE A 133 -6.93 -25.84 -13.09
CA ILE A 133 -6.02 -24.73 -13.38
C ILE A 133 -5.22 -25.08 -14.63
N THR A 134 -5.29 -24.23 -15.66
CA THR A 134 -4.53 -24.40 -16.91
C THR A 134 -3.17 -23.74 -16.79
N ASP A 135 -3.15 -22.48 -16.38
CA ASP A 135 -1.95 -21.64 -16.33
C ASP A 135 -1.95 -20.71 -15.12
N LEU A 136 -0.75 -20.29 -14.74
CA LEU A 136 -0.51 -19.33 -13.67
C LEU A 136 0.34 -18.19 -14.21
N HIS A 137 -0.23 -16.99 -14.30
CA HIS A 137 0.48 -15.82 -14.76
C HIS A 137 0.95 -14.98 -13.56
N LEU A 138 2.27 -14.80 -13.46
CA LEU A 138 2.87 -13.98 -12.43
C LEU A 138 3.24 -12.61 -12.99
N VAL A 139 2.68 -11.55 -12.42
CA VAL A 139 3.02 -10.17 -12.78
C VAL A 139 3.80 -9.53 -11.64
N ALA A 140 5.05 -9.18 -11.92
CA ALA A 140 5.92 -8.46 -10.99
C ALA A 140 5.93 -6.96 -11.34
N ILE A 141 5.36 -6.17 -10.44
CA ILE A 141 5.29 -4.71 -10.50
C ILE A 141 6.46 -4.15 -9.71
N HIS A 142 7.20 -3.23 -10.32
CA HIS A 142 8.31 -2.57 -9.66
C HIS A 142 8.39 -1.11 -10.10
N GLN A 143 8.97 -0.25 -9.25
CA GLN A 143 9.20 1.13 -9.63
C GLN A 143 10.19 1.20 -10.80
N ASN A 144 9.92 2.07 -11.77
CA ASN A 144 10.86 2.25 -12.87
C ASN A 144 12.15 2.91 -12.35
N GLY A 145 13.32 2.35 -12.66
CA GLY A 145 14.59 2.87 -12.19
C GLY A 145 14.90 4.29 -12.68
N GLY A 146 14.38 4.68 -13.85
CA GLY A 146 14.47 6.06 -14.35
C GLY A 146 13.69 7.04 -13.48
N PHE A 147 12.46 6.67 -13.10
CA PHE A 147 11.64 7.46 -12.18
C PHE A 147 12.33 7.64 -10.83
N THR A 148 12.88 6.56 -10.27
CA THR A 148 13.61 6.61 -9.00
C THR A 148 14.79 7.58 -9.03
N LYS A 149 15.56 7.62 -10.13
CA LYS A 149 16.68 8.56 -10.29
C LYS A 149 16.21 10.01 -10.25
N VAL A 150 15.16 10.32 -11.00
CA VAL A 150 14.59 11.68 -11.06
C VAL A 150 14.02 12.06 -9.69
N TRP A 151 13.25 11.18 -9.08
CA TRP A 151 12.65 11.38 -7.77
C TRP A 151 13.70 11.66 -6.68
N LEU A 152 14.76 10.85 -6.62
CA LEU A 152 15.86 11.05 -5.68
C LEU A 152 16.62 12.36 -5.91
N SER A 153 16.83 12.72 -7.18
CA SER A 153 17.49 13.97 -7.54
C SER A 153 16.66 15.18 -7.10
N ILE A 154 15.35 15.14 -7.30
CA ILE A 154 14.43 16.19 -6.84
C ILE A 154 14.50 16.32 -5.33
N LYS A 155 14.36 15.22 -4.57
CA LYS A 155 14.46 15.25 -3.09
C LYS A 155 15.79 15.83 -2.61
N THR A 156 16.90 15.42 -3.24
CA THR A 156 18.25 15.85 -2.88
C THR A 156 18.47 17.35 -3.12
N PHE A 157 17.88 17.91 -4.18
CA PHE A 157 17.96 19.34 -4.47
C PHE A 157 16.99 20.18 -3.64
N VAL A 158 15.76 19.70 -3.45
CA VAL A 158 14.70 20.41 -2.73
C VAL A 158 14.98 20.46 -1.23
N PHE A 159 15.52 19.40 -0.62
CA PHE A 159 15.81 19.33 0.81
C PHE A 159 16.69 20.49 1.34
N PRO A 160 17.88 20.79 0.79
CA PRO A 160 18.71 21.89 1.27
C PRO A 160 18.06 23.26 1.04
N VAL A 161 17.30 23.42 -0.05
CA VAL A 161 16.55 24.66 -0.32
C VAL A 161 15.47 24.88 0.74
N LEU A 162 14.69 23.85 1.06
CA LEU A 162 13.67 23.91 2.12
C LEU A 162 14.30 24.21 3.49
N MET A 163 15.42 23.57 3.82
CA MET A 163 16.13 23.85 5.07
C MET A 163 16.62 25.30 5.15
N ALA A 164 17.18 25.85 4.05
CA ALA A 164 17.61 27.23 4.00
C ALA A 164 16.44 28.21 4.20
N VAL A 165 15.30 27.96 3.54
CA VAL A 165 14.08 28.78 3.69
C VAL A 165 13.53 28.69 5.12
N LEU A 166 13.55 27.52 5.75
CA LEU A 166 13.10 27.34 7.14
C LEU A 166 13.98 28.08 8.15
N ILE A 167 15.30 27.97 8.00
CA ILE A 167 16.26 28.68 8.86
C ILE A 167 16.07 30.18 8.70
N TRP A 168 15.93 30.66 7.46
CA TRP A 168 15.65 32.06 7.17
C TRP A 168 14.31 32.53 7.78
N PHE A 169 13.26 31.73 7.62
CA PHE A 169 11.93 32.03 8.14
C PHE A 169 11.93 32.13 9.67
N TRP A 170 12.56 31.18 10.36
CA TRP A 170 12.68 31.20 11.82
C TRP A 170 13.53 32.37 12.31
N LYS A 171 14.67 32.63 11.66
CA LYS A 171 15.53 33.79 11.97
C LYS A 171 14.76 35.11 11.81
N ARG A 172 13.92 35.22 10.77
CA ARG A 172 13.09 36.40 10.54
C ARG A 172 12.04 36.57 11.63
N ILE A 173 11.36 35.50 12.04
CA ILE A 173 10.38 35.53 13.14
C ILE A 173 11.04 35.94 14.46
N ALA A 174 12.21 35.36 14.77
CA ALA A 174 12.94 35.66 16.00
C ALA A 174 13.47 37.10 16.07
N SER A 175 13.59 37.79 14.93
CA SER A 175 14.02 39.19 14.86
C SER A 175 12.89 40.20 15.15
N LEU A 176 11.63 39.76 15.24
CA LEU A 176 10.53 40.64 15.61
C LEU A 176 10.43 40.77 17.14
N GLU A 177 10.11 41.95 17.63
CA GLU A 177 9.97 42.25 19.08
C GLU A 177 8.75 41.60 19.75
N ARG A 178 7.96 40.81 19.01
CA ARG A 178 6.74 40.15 19.49
C ARG A 178 6.93 38.64 19.62
N PRO A 179 6.22 37.96 20.55
CA PRO A 179 6.22 36.51 20.57
C PRO A 179 5.59 35.93 19.30
N PRO A 180 6.07 34.76 18.81
CA PRO A 180 5.56 34.14 17.59
C PRO A 180 4.09 33.74 17.72
N ARG A 181 3.30 34.07 16.69
CA ARG A 181 1.87 33.74 16.61
C ARG A 181 1.65 32.25 16.36
N LEU A 182 0.45 31.74 16.69
CA LEU A 182 0.09 30.34 16.51
C LEU A 182 0.30 29.87 15.05
N ILE A 183 -0.12 30.67 14.06
CA ILE A 183 0.05 30.38 12.63
C ILE A 183 1.53 30.29 12.24
N GLU A 184 2.40 31.16 12.78
CA GLU A 184 3.83 31.14 12.48
C GLU A 184 4.48 29.86 13.02
N LYS A 185 4.06 29.40 14.21
CA LYS A 185 4.52 28.14 14.82
C LYS A 185 4.06 26.92 14.02
N THR A 186 2.79 26.89 13.60
CA THR A 186 2.25 25.75 12.83
C THR A 186 2.82 25.71 11.42
N LEU A 187 3.07 26.86 10.79
CA LEU A 187 3.75 26.94 9.49
C LEU A 187 5.20 26.45 9.59
N PHE A 188 5.91 26.78 10.68
CA PHE A 188 7.25 26.25 10.93
C PHE A 188 7.23 24.72 11.12
N ALA A 189 6.27 24.19 11.87
CA ALA A 189 6.09 22.75 12.03
C ALA A 189 5.78 22.03 10.69
N LEU A 190 4.95 22.64 9.84
CA LEU A 190 4.65 22.14 8.49
C LEU A 190 5.89 22.13 7.59
N GLY A 191 6.70 23.19 7.64
CA GLY A 191 7.96 23.21 6.91
C GLY A 191 8.94 22.14 7.39
N LEU A 192 9.02 21.91 8.70
CA LEU A 192 9.87 20.87 9.29
C LEU A 192 9.43 19.46 8.85
N SER A 193 8.12 19.19 8.84
CA SER A 193 7.59 17.89 8.39
C SER A 193 7.79 17.69 6.88
N LEU A 194 7.64 18.74 6.07
CA LEU A 194 7.94 18.70 4.64
C LEU A 194 9.44 18.43 4.38
N SER A 195 10.33 18.99 5.21
CA SER A 195 11.76 18.73 5.13
C SER A 195 12.10 17.29 5.52
N PHE A 196 11.41 16.73 6.52
CA PHE A 196 11.54 15.33 6.91
C PHE A 196 11.07 14.37 5.80
N LEU A 197 9.99 14.70 5.09
CA LEU A 197 9.49 13.94 3.94
C LEU A 197 10.48 13.92 2.76
N ASN A 198 11.13 15.07 2.50
CA ASN A 198 12.09 15.22 1.41
C ASN A 198 13.52 14.78 1.78
N LEU A 199 13.75 14.29 3.00
CA LEU A 199 15.07 13.84 3.43
C LEU A 199 15.46 12.58 2.62
N PRO A 200 16.53 12.63 1.81
CA PRO A 200 16.79 11.63 0.78
C PRO A 200 17.51 10.39 1.34
N VAL A 201 16.89 9.72 2.34
CA VAL A 201 17.43 8.47 2.94
C VAL A 201 17.42 7.30 1.97
N GLU A 202 16.57 7.36 0.95
CA GLU A 202 16.38 6.32 -0.05
C GLU A 202 17.67 6.03 -0.82
N TRP A 203 18.62 6.98 -0.88
CA TRP A 203 19.97 6.72 -1.39
C TRP A 203 20.65 5.57 -0.66
N MET A 204 20.41 5.41 0.65
CA MET A 204 20.99 4.34 1.46
C MET A 204 20.57 2.96 0.97
N THR A 205 19.39 2.82 0.35
CA THR A 205 18.87 1.54 -0.16
C THR A 205 19.67 0.99 -1.35
N LEU A 206 20.43 1.84 -2.05
CA LEU A 206 21.32 1.40 -3.13
C LEU A 206 22.55 0.64 -2.60
N TRP A 207 22.99 0.93 -1.38
CA TRP A 207 24.13 0.28 -0.76
C TRP A 207 23.72 -0.83 0.22
N PHE A 208 22.67 -0.59 1.00
CA PHE A 208 22.21 -1.50 2.04
C PHE A 208 20.82 -2.06 1.73
N ASN A 209 20.60 -3.33 2.03
CA ASN A 209 19.27 -3.92 1.94
C ASN A 209 18.42 -3.44 3.12
N MET A 210 17.45 -2.56 2.87
CA MET A 210 16.57 -1.96 3.89
C MET A 210 15.10 -2.26 3.58
N PRO A 211 14.56 -3.42 4.02
CA PRO A 211 13.18 -3.82 3.72
C PRO A 211 12.13 -2.91 4.38
N PHE A 212 12.49 -2.16 5.42
CA PHE A 212 11.61 -1.21 6.13
C PHE A 212 11.41 0.13 5.39
N MET A 213 12.00 0.32 4.21
CA MET A 213 11.98 1.62 3.52
C MET A 213 10.56 2.07 3.13
N LEU A 214 9.68 1.15 2.73
CA LEU A 214 8.28 1.46 2.42
C LEU A 214 7.55 1.99 3.66
N LEU A 215 7.62 1.22 4.76
CA LEU A 215 7.05 1.63 6.04
C LEU A 215 7.57 3.00 6.48
N LEU A 216 8.87 3.27 6.34
CA LEU A 216 9.44 4.56 6.69
C LEU A 216 8.92 5.70 5.79
N SER A 217 8.71 5.44 4.50
CA SER A 217 8.11 6.41 3.56
C SER A 217 6.67 6.73 3.95
N ASP A 218 5.88 5.69 4.24
CA ASP A 218 4.46 5.83 4.60
C ASP A 218 4.31 6.60 5.92
N ILE A 219 5.15 6.31 6.92
CA ILE A 219 5.19 7.05 8.19
C ILE A 219 5.51 8.54 7.96
N ARG A 220 6.50 8.84 7.11
CA ARG A 220 6.89 10.23 6.80
C ARG A 220 5.74 11.00 6.13
N GLN A 221 5.08 10.36 5.17
CA GLN A 221 3.92 10.94 4.49
C GLN A 221 2.75 11.13 5.46
N GLY A 222 2.46 10.13 6.30
CA GLY A 222 1.43 10.22 7.34
C GLY A 222 1.67 11.38 8.31
N ILE A 223 2.91 11.58 8.79
CA ILE A 223 3.27 12.72 9.65
C ILE A 223 3.05 14.05 8.92
N PHE A 224 3.47 14.15 7.66
CA PHE A 224 3.27 15.37 6.87
C PHE A 224 1.78 15.68 6.69
N TYR A 225 0.96 14.70 6.29
CA TYR A 225 -0.47 14.89 6.11
C TYR A 225 -1.19 15.23 7.42
N SER A 226 -0.79 14.62 8.54
CA SER A 226 -1.33 14.95 9.87
C SER A 226 -1.09 16.42 10.23
N ILE A 227 0.16 16.89 10.07
CA ILE A 227 0.53 18.28 10.36
C ILE A 227 -0.12 19.26 9.38
N LEU A 228 -0.25 18.88 8.10
CA LEU A 228 -0.94 19.68 7.08
C LEU A 228 -2.42 19.88 7.42
N LEU A 229 -3.13 18.82 7.82
CA LEU A 229 -4.53 18.91 8.26
C LEU A 229 -4.66 19.78 9.51
N CYS A 230 -3.77 19.61 10.49
CA CYS A 230 -3.74 20.47 11.67
C CYS A 230 -3.52 21.94 11.30
N PHE A 231 -2.61 22.20 10.36
CA PHE A 231 -2.35 23.55 9.85
C PHE A 231 -3.60 24.16 9.21
N TRP A 232 -4.30 23.42 8.33
CA TRP A 232 -5.51 23.93 7.67
C TRP A 232 -6.63 24.28 8.65
N ILE A 233 -6.86 23.44 9.66
CA ILE A 233 -7.88 23.69 10.70
C ILE A 233 -7.54 24.95 11.49
N ILE A 234 -6.29 25.09 11.92
CA ILE A 234 -5.84 26.27 12.69
C ILE A 234 -5.87 27.52 11.81
N PHE A 235 -5.45 27.41 10.54
CA PHE A 235 -5.45 28.51 9.59
C PHE A 235 -6.86 29.03 9.32
N ALA A 236 -7.80 28.14 9.00
CA ALA A 236 -9.20 28.49 8.79
C ALA A 236 -9.83 29.07 10.06
N GLY A 237 -9.56 28.44 11.21
CA GLY A 237 -10.05 28.89 12.51
C GLY A 237 -9.58 30.29 12.89
N GLU A 238 -8.31 30.62 12.68
CA GLU A 238 -7.77 31.95 13.01
C GLU A 238 -8.27 33.05 12.05
N HIS A 239 -8.62 32.72 10.80
CA HIS A 239 -9.15 33.69 9.82
C HIS A 239 -10.67 33.88 9.90
N MET A 240 -11.42 32.88 10.38
CA MET A 240 -12.89 32.92 10.49
C MET A 240 -13.38 33.33 11.89
N MET A 241 -12.59 33.19 12.95
CA MET A 241 -13.02 33.53 14.31
C MET A 241 -12.88 35.04 14.61
N ASP A 242 -13.99 35.61 15.08
CA ASP A 242 -14.11 36.98 15.54
C ASP A 242 -13.32 37.23 16.84
N GLN A 243 -12.91 38.49 17.03
CA GLN A 243 -11.68 38.94 17.71
C GLN A 243 -11.42 38.56 19.19
N ILE A 244 -12.26 37.79 19.88
CA ILE A 244 -12.28 37.76 21.35
C ILE A 244 -11.27 36.77 21.96
N GLU A 245 -10.87 35.69 21.28
CA GLU A 245 -9.90 34.71 21.83
C GLU A 245 -8.91 34.14 20.80
N ARG A 246 -8.18 35.01 20.08
CA ARG A 246 -7.12 34.56 19.16
C ARG A 246 -5.92 33.99 19.92
N ASN A 247 -5.17 33.08 19.30
CA ASN A 247 -3.86 32.61 19.76
C ASN A 247 -3.85 31.59 20.92
N ARG A 248 -4.98 30.93 21.25
CA ARG A 248 -5.04 29.82 22.22
C ARG A 248 -5.31 28.48 21.53
N LEU A 249 -4.31 27.60 21.57
CA LEU A 249 -4.37 26.23 21.04
C LEU A 249 -5.48 25.38 21.70
N VAL A 250 -5.83 25.72 22.95
CA VAL A 250 -6.87 25.04 23.75
C VAL A 250 -8.26 25.13 23.10
N ILE A 251 -8.54 26.21 22.36
CA ILE A 251 -9.84 26.39 21.68
C ILE A 251 -10.00 25.39 20.54
N TYR A 252 -8.91 25.06 19.86
CA TYR A 252 -8.88 24.11 18.75
C TYR A 252 -8.73 22.65 19.20
N TRP A 253 -8.59 22.40 20.51
CA TRP A 253 -8.24 21.09 21.05
C TRP A 253 -9.22 19.98 20.66
N ARG A 254 -10.52 20.27 20.57
CA ARG A 254 -11.54 19.28 20.16
C ARG A 254 -11.35 18.81 18.72
N HIS A 255 -11.20 19.74 17.78
CA HIS A 255 -10.96 19.42 16.37
C HIS A 255 -9.59 18.77 16.15
N LEU A 256 -8.56 19.27 16.85
CA LEU A 256 -7.20 18.73 16.77
C LEU A 256 -7.12 17.31 17.35
N ALA A 257 -7.80 17.02 18.46
CA ALA A 257 -7.82 15.71 19.09
C ALA A 257 -8.46 14.65 18.17
N GLY A 258 -9.51 15.00 17.43
CA GLY A 258 -10.11 14.12 16.42
C GLY A 258 -9.10 13.71 15.34
N VAL A 259 -8.44 14.70 14.73
CA VAL A 259 -7.44 14.46 13.68
C VAL A 259 -6.27 13.63 14.20
N VAL A 260 -5.73 13.97 15.37
CA VAL A 260 -4.60 13.23 15.97
C VAL A 260 -5.01 11.78 16.28
N PHE A 261 -6.21 11.56 16.80
CA PHE A 261 -6.71 10.21 17.07
C PHE A 261 -6.85 9.39 15.78
N GLY A 262 -7.46 9.97 14.74
CA GLY A 262 -7.56 9.32 13.43
C GLY A 262 -6.20 8.97 12.83
N CYS A 263 -5.22 9.88 12.91
CA CYS A 263 -3.85 9.62 12.46
C CYS A 263 -3.15 8.52 13.27
N ILE A 264 -3.38 8.42 14.58
CA ILE A 264 -2.83 7.33 15.40
C ILE A 264 -3.47 5.99 15.01
N CYS A 265 -4.78 5.95 14.76
CA CYS A 265 -5.45 4.74 14.27
C CYS A 265 -4.87 4.27 12.93
N LEU A 266 -4.71 5.19 11.96
CA LEU A 266 -4.09 4.87 10.67
C LEU A 266 -2.62 4.42 10.85
N PHE A 267 -1.86 5.07 11.72
CA PHE A 267 -0.48 4.66 12.01
C PHE A 267 -0.40 3.24 12.58
N VAL A 268 -1.27 2.88 13.53
CA VAL A 268 -1.32 1.52 14.08
C VAL A 268 -1.70 0.51 13.01
N PHE A 269 -2.67 0.85 12.15
CA PHE A 269 -3.06 -0.01 11.03
C PHE A 269 -1.89 -0.27 10.06
N GLU A 270 -1.20 0.78 9.62
CA GLU A 270 -0.02 0.68 8.76
C GLU A 270 1.09 -0.16 9.40
N MET A 271 1.36 0.04 10.69
CA MET A 271 2.35 -0.76 11.43
C MET A 271 1.97 -2.25 11.50
N CYS A 272 0.68 -2.57 11.63
CA CYS A 272 0.22 -3.95 11.61
C CYS A 272 0.30 -4.58 10.21
N GLU A 273 -0.09 -3.85 9.17
CA GLU A 273 -0.06 -4.35 7.79
C GLU A 273 1.37 -4.49 7.27
N ARG A 274 2.10 -3.36 7.18
CA ARG A 274 3.46 -3.32 6.65
C ARG A 274 4.47 -4.01 7.58
N GLY A 275 4.23 -4.00 8.89
CA GLY A 275 5.11 -4.66 9.87
C GLY A 275 5.13 -6.17 9.75
N VAL A 276 3.97 -6.79 9.50
CA VAL A 276 3.87 -8.25 9.26
C VAL A 276 4.51 -8.62 7.93
N GLN A 277 4.31 -7.81 6.89
CA GLN A 277 4.93 -8.00 5.56
C GLN A 277 6.47 -8.01 5.62
N MET A 278 7.09 -7.29 6.55
CA MET A 278 8.55 -7.31 6.70
C MET A 278 9.10 -8.66 7.19
N THR A 279 8.32 -9.40 7.98
CA THR A 279 8.73 -10.71 8.50
C THR A 279 8.37 -11.82 7.52
N ASN A 280 7.19 -11.72 6.91
CA ASN A 280 6.76 -12.64 5.87
C ASN A 280 6.23 -11.86 4.65
N PRO A 281 6.98 -11.81 3.54
CA PRO A 281 6.59 -11.04 2.36
C PRO A 281 5.34 -11.58 1.67
N PHE A 282 4.98 -12.84 1.96
CA PHE A 282 3.80 -13.50 1.38
C PHE A 282 2.51 -13.23 2.16
N THR A 283 2.61 -12.73 3.40
CA THR A 283 1.41 -12.49 4.22
C THR A 283 0.79 -11.15 3.84
N THR A 284 -0.45 -11.19 3.33
CA THR A 284 -1.25 -9.99 3.05
C THR A 284 -2.37 -9.88 4.09
N SER A 285 -2.38 -8.78 4.85
CA SER A 285 -3.36 -8.51 5.91
C SER A 285 -4.81 -8.58 5.40
N GLY A 286 -5.05 -8.08 4.18
CA GLY A 286 -6.34 -8.10 3.50
C GLY A 286 -6.90 -9.50 3.18
N VAL A 287 -6.11 -10.56 3.31
CA VAL A 287 -6.56 -11.94 3.08
C VAL A 287 -6.82 -12.67 4.40
N THR A 288 -6.07 -12.35 5.46
CA THR A 288 -6.29 -12.96 6.78
C THR A 288 -7.55 -12.39 7.45
N GLU A 289 -8.40 -13.25 7.99
CA GLU A 289 -9.63 -12.84 8.69
C GLU A 289 -9.31 -11.91 9.89
N THR A 290 -8.18 -12.16 10.57
CA THR A 290 -7.66 -11.29 11.63
C THR A 290 -7.25 -9.91 11.11
N GLY A 291 -6.58 -9.84 9.95
CA GLY A 291 -6.20 -8.56 9.33
C GLY A 291 -7.41 -7.73 8.87
N LYS A 292 -8.42 -8.37 8.25
CA LYS A 292 -9.70 -7.70 7.94
C LYS A 292 -10.39 -7.18 9.20
N ARG A 293 -10.46 -7.99 10.27
CA ARG A 293 -11.08 -7.58 11.55
C ARG A 293 -10.33 -6.43 12.22
N ILE A 294 -9.00 -6.44 12.19
CA ILE A 294 -8.18 -5.33 12.72
C ILE A 294 -8.36 -4.07 11.86
N GLY A 295 -8.35 -4.20 10.53
CA GLY A 295 -8.59 -3.09 9.62
C GLY A 295 -9.94 -2.41 9.85
N LEU A 296 -11.03 -3.19 9.82
CA LEU A 296 -12.36 -2.68 10.15
C LEU A 296 -12.43 -2.13 11.59
N GLY A 297 -11.83 -2.84 12.54
CA GLY A 297 -11.87 -2.51 13.97
C GLY A 297 -11.05 -1.28 14.37
N VAL A 298 -10.10 -0.83 13.55
CA VAL A 298 -9.27 0.36 13.81
C VAL A 298 -9.72 1.54 12.96
N LEU A 299 -10.03 1.33 11.67
CA LEU A 299 -10.43 2.44 10.78
C LEU A 299 -11.82 2.99 11.09
N ILE A 300 -12.81 2.13 11.31
CA ILE A 300 -14.20 2.56 11.50
C ILE A 300 -14.37 3.41 12.76
N PRO A 301 -13.96 2.95 13.97
CA PRO A 301 -14.07 3.78 15.17
C PRO A 301 -13.16 5.00 15.12
N GLY A 302 -12.00 4.94 14.44
CA GLY A 302 -11.15 6.10 14.21
C GLY A 302 -11.86 7.19 13.40
N ARG A 303 -12.52 6.80 12.30
CA ARG A 303 -13.32 7.69 11.46
C ARG A 303 -14.49 8.29 12.23
N ASP A 304 -15.26 7.45 12.92
CA ASP A 304 -16.50 7.85 13.57
C ASP A 304 -16.22 8.75 14.79
N PHE A 305 -15.17 8.46 15.57
CA PHE A 305 -14.73 9.31 16.68
C PHE A 305 -14.20 10.67 16.18
N SER A 306 -13.43 10.67 15.09
CA SER A 306 -12.91 11.91 14.49
C SER A 306 -14.04 12.78 13.92
N LEU A 307 -15.07 12.17 13.31
CA LEU A 307 -16.29 12.86 12.86
C LEU A 307 -17.09 13.45 14.02
N CYS A 308 -17.30 12.69 15.11
CA CYS A 308 -17.99 13.16 16.30
C CYS A 308 -17.31 14.37 16.96
N LEU A 309 -15.97 14.41 16.94
CA LEU A 309 -15.20 15.54 17.48
C LEU A 309 -15.14 16.74 16.53
N LEU A 310 -15.22 16.52 15.21
CA LEU A 310 -15.22 17.58 14.21
C LEU A 310 -16.60 18.24 14.04
N PHE A 311 -17.69 17.46 14.12
CA PHE A 311 -19.07 17.92 13.97
C PHE A 311 -19.94 17.44 15.13
N PRO A 312 -19.85 18.09 16.31
CA PRO A 312 -20.69 17.76 17.46
C PRO A 312 -22.20 18.03 17.24
N SER A 313 -22.61 18.65 16.12
CA SER A 313 -24.00 19.00 15.82
C SER A 313 -24.69 18.07 14.80
N LEU A 314 -24.09 16.93 14.45
CA LEU A 314 -24.66 15.91 13.53
C LEU A 314 -24.86 14.56 14.23
N GLY A 315 -25.06 14.56 15.54
CA GLY A 315 -25.70 13.46 16.28
C GLY A 315 -27.17 13.84 16.58
N PRO A 316 -28.11 12.88 16.52
CA PRO A 316 -29.55 13.14 16.72
C PRO A 316 -29.89 13.80 18.06
#